data_AF-A0A0B2AJI3-F1
#
_entry.id   AF-A0A0B2AJI3-F1
#
_cell.length_a   1.000
_cell.length_b   1.000
_cell.length_c   1.000
_cell.angle_alpha   90.00
_cell.angle_beta   90.00
_cell.angle_gamma   90.00
#
_symmetry.space_group_name_H-M   'P 1'
#
loop_
_entity.id
_entity.type
_entity.pdbx_description
1 polymer ?
#
loop_
_entity_poly.entity_id
_entity_poly.type
_entity_poly.pdbx_seq_one_letter_code
_entity_poly.pdbx_strand_id
1 'polypeptide(L)'
;MKFDVSGFVSGNGSLQVRFRSPSDWTPYFSGYSTTLQYGRLTFGIGKDSENQFLSDQISYSLSSDVNGTWDTYIIGDTLSAVAPNGQLYTTNVKPYFASTSAQDRVPGSGLTFGIAGSAEAKNFKVYEVGV
;
A
#
# COMPACT_ATOMS: atom_id res chain seq x y z
N MET A 1 0.49 0.99 -12.32
CA MET A 1 -0.27 2.13 -11.75
C MET A 1 0.59 2.79 -10.68
N LYS A 2 0.64 4.12 -10.65
CA LYS A 2 1.41 4.94 -9.71
C LYS A 2 0.49 5.87 -8.92
N PHE A 3 0.81 6.07 -7.66
CA PHE A 3 0.10 6.92 -6.70
C PHE A 3 1.11 7.81 -5.98
N ASP A 4 0.91 9.12 -6.06
CA ASP A 4 1.76 10.10 -5.39
C ASP A 4 0.96 10.79 -4.29
N VAL A 5 1.57 10.87 -3.12
CA VAL A 5 1.07 11.62 -1.97
C VAL A 5 2.14 12.59 -1.49
N SER A 6 1.79 13.85 -1.35
CA SER A 6 2.71 14.87 -0.83
C SER A 6 2.26 15.40 0.52
N GLY A 7 3.20 15.91 1.31
CA GLY A 7 2.89 16.55 2.58
C GLY A 7 2.17 15.62 3.57
N PHE A 8 2.51 14.33 3.55
CA PHE A 8 2.05 13.42 4.60
C PHE A 8 2.68 13.83 5.92
N VAL A 9 1.87 13.99 6.95
CA VAL A 9 2.33 14.25 8.33
C VAL A 9 1.69 13.20 9.23
N SER A 10 2.49 12.30 9.79
CA SER A 10 2.05 11.35 10.80
C SER A 10 2.47 11.82 12.19
N GLY A 11 1.51 12.21 13.02
CA GLY A 11 1.67 12.10 14.46
C GLY A 11 1.53 10.63 14.86
N ASN A 12 0.31 10.21 15.23
CA ASN A 12 -0.05 8.81 15.44
C ASN A 12 -0.95 8.23 14.33
N GLY A 13 -1.05 8.93 13.20
CA GLY A 13 -1.91 8.54 12.09
C GLY A 13 -1.28 7.48 11.17
N SER A 14 -2.10 6.88 10.32
CA SER A 14 -1.66 5.99 9.26
C SER A 14 -2.16 6.45 7.91
N LEU A 15 -1.34 6.20 6.89
CA LEU A 15 -1.75 6.25 5.50
C LEU A 15 -1.66 4.86 4.90
N GLN A 16 -2.68 4.47 4.15
CA GLN A 16 -2.67 3.23 3.39
C GLN A 16 -3.16 3.44 1.96
N VAL A 17 -2.39 2.91 1.02
CA VAL A 17 -2.73 2.86 -0.40
C VAL A 17 -2.83 1.40 -0.79
N ARG A 18 -3.88 1.03 -1.52
CA ARG A 18 -4.13 -0.35 -1.95
C ARG A 18 -4.35 -0.47 -3.43
N PHE A 19 -3.69 -1.45 -4.01
CA PHE A 19 -3.73 -1.78 -5.42
C PHE A 19 -4.44 -3.12 -5.61
N ARG A 20 -5.22 -3.21 -6.69
CA ARG A 20 -5.92 -4.43 -7.11
C ARG A 20 -6.87 -4.99 -6.04
N SER A 21 -7.69 -4.12 -5.42
CA SER A 21 -8.68 -4.53 -4.42
C SER A 21 -9.86 -5.28 -5.08
N PRO A 22 -10.19 -6.53 -4.69
CA PRO A 22 -11.28 -7.32 -5.26
C PRO A 22 -12.69 -6.86 -4.83
N SER A 23 -12.83 -6.03 -3.79
CA SER A 23 -14.12 -5.44 -3.42
C SER A 23 -13.99 -4.05 -2.82
N ASP A 24 -15.07 -3.27 -2.96
CA ASP A 24 -15.22 -1.93 -2.40
C ASP A 24 -15.66 -1.97 -0.92
N TRP A 25 -16.11 -3.15 -0.45
CA TRP A 25 -16.88 -3.32 0.79
C TRP A 25 -16.04 -3.78 2.00
N THR A 26 -14.84 -4.32 1.77
CA THR A 26 -13.93 -4.69 2.86
C THR A 26 -12.61 -3.91 2.76
N PRO A 27 -12.64 -2.60 3.06
CA PRO A 27 -11.48 -1.71 2.98
C PRO A 27 -10.43 -2.01 4.04
N TYR A 28 -10.46 -3.16 4.70
CA TYR A 28 -9.45 -3.62 5.64
C TYR A 28 -8.68 -4.82 5.15
N PHE A 29 -9.17 -5.57 4.16
CA PHE A 29 -8.73 -6.95 4.01
C PHE A 29 -8.70 -7.43 2.56
N SER A 30 -8.13 -6.72 1.58
CA SER A 30 -7.79 -7.36 0.28
C SER A 30 -6.93 -6.46 -0.61
N GLY A 31 -6.12 -7.07 -1.49
CA GLY A 31 -5.20 -6.37 -2.40
C GLY A 31 -3.74 -6.29 -1.93
N TYR A 32 -2.89 -5.68 -2.77
CA TYR A 32 -1.53 -5.28 -2.41
C TYR A 32 -1.57 -3.91 -1.74
N SER A 33 -0.74 -3.65 -0.75
CA SER A 33 -0.82 -2.38 -0.02
C SER A 33 0.52 -1.80 0.38
N THR A 34 0.56 -0.48 0.40
CA THR A 34 1.63 0.29 1.04
C THR A 34 1.03 1.05 2.21
N THR A 35 1.58 0.85 3.39
CA THR A 35 1.15 1.53 4.62
C THR A 35 2.32 2.33 5.20
N LEU A 36 2.07 3.59 5.56
CA LEU A 36 2.99 4.46 6.28
C LEU A 36 2.40 4.75 7.66
N GLN A 37 3.08 4.33 8.71
CA GLN A 37 2.59 4.50 10.09
C GLN A 37 3.73 4.38 11.10
N TYR A 38 3.77 5.24 12.12
CA TYR A 38 4.69 5.15 13.27
C TYR A 38 6.17 4.96 12.89
N GLY A 39 6.70 5.76 11.95
CA GLY A 39 8.09 5.64 11.50
C GLY A 39 8.38 4.32 10.76
N ARG A 40 7.35 3.66 10.23
CA ARG A 40 7.45 2.40 9.52
C ARG A 40 6.76 2.47 8.16
N LEU A 41 7.43 1.92 7.16
CA LEU A 41 6.84 1.55 5.89
C LEU A 41 6.51 0.05 5.94
N THR A 42 5.28 -0.32 5.61
CA THR A 42 4.85 -1.71 5.52
C THR A 42 4.24 -1.99 4.15
N PHE A 43 4.79 -2.98 3.45
CA PHE A 43 4.19 -3.56 2.26
C PHE A 43 3.37 -4.80 2.63
N GLY A 44 2.10 -4.80 2.27
CA GLY A 44 1.29 -6.02 2.18
C GLY A 44 1.41 -6.59 0.77
N ILE A 45 2.11 -7.72 0.64
CA ILE A 45 2.49 -8.28 -0.67
C ILE A 45 1.54 -9.37 -1.17
N GLY A 46 0.43 -9.62 -0.48
CA GLY A 46 -0.63 -10.53 -0.89
C GLY A 46 -1.66 -10.68 0.23
N LYS A 47 -2.90 -11.06 -0.09
CA LYS A 47 -3.88 -11.45 0.93
C LYS A 47 -4.74 -12.62 0.49
N ASP A 48 -4.95 -13.52 1.43
CA ASP A 48 -6.09 -14.43 1.45
C ASP A 48 -6.69 -14.49 2.88
N SER A 49 -8.00 -14.26 3.03
CA SER A 49 -8.82 -14.47 4.26
C SER A 49 -8.47 -13.68 5.56
N GLU A 50 -9.42 -13.63 6.50
CA GLU A 50 -9.63 -12.62 7.56
C GLU A 50 -8.54 -12.45 8.65
N ASN A 51 -7.45 -13.23 8.69
CA ASN A 51 -6.59 -13.27 9.90
C ASN A 51 -5.05 -13.31 9.71
N GLN A 52 -4.48 -13.03 8.53
CA GLN A 52 -3.04 -13.31 8.28
C GLN A 52 -2.19 -12.13 7.76
N PHE A 53 -2.36 -10.94 8.31
CA PHE A 53 -1.51 -9.79 7.95
C PHE A 53 -0.01 -9.99 8.21
N LEU A 54 0.38 -10.79 9.20
CA LEU A 54 1.73 -10.72 9.73
C LEU A 54 2.76 -11.49 8.88
N SER A 55 2.38 -12.59 8.22
CA SER A 55 3.34 -13.43 7.47
C SER A 55 3.69 -12.89 6.08
N ASP A 56 2.79 -12.11 5.48
CA ASP A 56 2.96 -11.53 4.14
C ASP A 56 3.12 -10.02 4.16
N GLN A 57 3.75 -9.54 5.24
CA GLN A 57 4.20 -8.17 5.38
C GLN A 57 5.70 -8.07 5.30
N ILE A 58 6.17 -7.10 4.52
CA ILE A 58 7.54 -6.62 4.62
C ILE A 58 7.49 -5.25 5.26
N SER A 59 8.19 -5.11 6.40
CA SER A 59 8.25 -3.86 7.13
C SER A 59 9.67 -3.32 7.16
N TYR A 60 9.79 -2.03 6.92
CA TYR A 60 11.03 -1.27 7.03
C TYR A 60 10.89 -0.27 8.16
N SER A 61 11.76 -0.38 9.16
CA SER A 61 11.94 0.66 10.16
C SER A 61 12.66 1.85 9.51
N LEU A 62 12.10 3.04 9.66
CA LEU A 62 12.66 4.25 9.08
C LEU A 62 13.41 5.03 10.16
N SER A 63 14.48 5.71 9.76
CA SER A 63 15.30 6.51 10.68
C SER A 63 14.63 7.81 11.15
N SER A 64 13.48 8.15 10.57
CA SER A 64 12.68 9.34 10.87
C SER A 64 11.20 9.02 10.73
N ASP A 65 10.34 9.90 11.24
CA ASP A 65 8.91 9.86 10.93
C ASP A 65 8.69 9.82 9.41
N VAL A 66 7.59 9.21 8.98
CA VAL A 66 7.17 9.04 7.59
C VAL A 66 6.76 10.36 6.90
N ASN A 67 7.16 11.50 7.46
CA ASN A 67 6.70 12.82 7.03
C ASN A 67 7.33 13.23 5.69
N GLY A 68 6.52 13.78 4.80
CA GLY A 68 6.96 14.32 3.51
C GLY A 68 6.20 13.73 2.31
N THR A 69 6.81 13.82 1.13
CA THR A 69 6.24 13.28 -0.11
C THR A 69 6.69 11.84 -0.34
N TRP A 70 5.71 10.96 -0.57
CA TRP A 70 5.93 9.57 -0.91
C TRP A 70 5.26 9.24 -2.24
N ASP A 71 6.00 8.56 -3.11
CA ASP A 71 5.44 7.96 -4.31
C ASP A 71 5.32 6.47 -4.08
N THR A 72 4.14 5.88 -4.31
CA THR A 72 3.89 4.45 -4.16
C THR A 72 3.33 3.91 -5.47
N TYR A 73 3.81 2.75 -5.93
CA TYR A 73 3.36 2.22 -7.21
C TYR A 73 3.50 0.71 -7.28
N ILE A 74 2.66 0.12 -8.14
CA ILE A 74 2.79 -1.26 -8.58
C ILE A 74 3.02 -1.28 -10.09
N ILE A 75 4.15 -1.86 -10.49
CA ILE A 75 4.53 -2.06 -11.90
C ILE A 75 4.86 -3.53 -12.08
N GLY A 76 4.14 -4.20 -12.98
CA GLY A 76 4.21 -5.66 -13.10
C GLY A 76 3.93 -6.34 -11.76
N ASP A 77 4.90 -7.11 -11.29
CA ASP A 77 4.86 -7.86 -10.02
C ASP A 77 5.67 -7.20 -8.90
N THR A 78 6.01 -5.92 -9.03
CA THR A 78 6.80 -5.20 -8.03
C THR A 78 6.00 -4.08 -7.39
N LEU A 79 5.91 -4.13 -6.06
CA LEU A 79 5.40 -3.04 -5.23
C LEU A 79 6.56 -2.17 -4.76
N SER A 80 6.40 -0.87 -4.89
CA SER A 80 7.47 0.11 -4.61
C SER A 80 6.95 1.31 -3.84
N ALA A 81 7.83 1.89 -3.02
CA ALA A 81 7.64 3.18 -2.37
C ALA A 81 8.94 3.99 -2.41
N VAL A 82 8.85 5.26 -2.80
CA VAL A 82 9.97 6.22 -2.79
C VAL A 82 9.73 7.20 -1.65
N ALA A 83 10.68 7.28 -0.74
CA ALA A 83 10.65 8.18 0.41
C ALA A 83 11.02 9.63 0.03
N PRO A 84 10.72 10.62 0.89
CA PRO A 84 11.03 12.03 0.65
C PRO A 84 12.52 12.32 0.41
N ASN A 85 13.41 11.47 0.96
CA ASN A 85 14.86 11.55 0.78
C ASN A 85 15.35 10.85 -0.51
N GLY A 86 14.44 10.36 -1.35
CA GLY A 86 14.74 9.62 -2.58
C GLY A 86 15.05 8.13 -2.38
N GLN A 87 15.03 7.63 -1.14
CA GLN A 87 15.27 6.21 -0.89
C GLN A 87 14.13 5.36 -1.45
N LEU A 88 14.49 4.38 -2.29
CA LEU A 88 13.57 3.43 -2.89
C LEU A 88 13.47 2.16 -2.04
N TYR A 89 12.23 1.75 -1.77
CA TYR A 89 11.88 0.49 -1.13
C TYR A 89 11.07 -0.34 -2.13
N THR A 90 11.44 -1.60 -2.31
CA THR A 90 10.77 -2.49 -3.27
C THR A 90 10.59 -3.88 -2.71
N THR A 91 9.52 -4.53 -3.14
CA THR A 91 9.31 -5.96 -2.94
C THR A 91 8.53 -6.56 -4.10
N ASN A 92 8.70 -7.85 -4.33
CA ASN A 92 7.83 -8.58 -5.23
C ASN A 92 6.50 -8.87 -4.54
N VAL A 93 5.42 -8.77 -5.31
CA VAL A 93 4.11 -9.24 -4.89
C VAL A 93 4.07 -10.75 -4.95
N LYS A 94 3.33 -11.35 -4.02
CA LYS A 94 3.03 -12.77 -4.02
C LYS A 94 1.77 -13.03 -4.85
N PRO A 95 1.69 -14.20 -5.52
CA PRO A 95 0.43 -14.68 -6.07
C PRO A 95 -0.64 -14.80 -4.96
N TYR A 96 -1.90 -14.62 -5.30
CA TYR A 96 -3.00 -14.99 -4.40
C TYR A 96 -3.00 -16.51 -4.16
N PHE A 97 -3.28 -16.94 -2.93
CA PHE A 97 -3.21 -18.36 -2.57
C PHE A 97 -4.24 -19.22 -3.33
N ALA A 98 -3.92 -20.50 -3.55
CA ALA A 98 -4.79 -21.43 -4.29
C ALA A 98 -6.06 -21.87 -3.52
N SER A 99 -6.31 -21.34 -2.32
CA SER A 99 -7.52 -21.55 -1.51
C SER A 99 -8.51 -20.38 -1.53
N THR A 100 -8.11 -19.20 -2.01
CA THR A 100 -8.95 -17.99 -2.05
C THR A 100 -10.13 -18.25 -3.00
N SER A 101 -11.34 -17.78 -2.70
CA SER A 101 -12.44 -17.93 -3.67
C SER A 101 -12.05 -17.26 -5.00
N ALA A 102 -12.54 -17.75 -6.14
CA ALA A 102 -12.19 -17.18 -7.45
C ALA A 102 -12.52 -15.67 -7.53
N GLN A 103 -13.51 -15.20 -6.77
CA GLN A 103 -13.91 -13.79 -6.66
C GLN A 103 -12.86 -12.93 -5.94
N ASP A 104 -12.16 -13.51 -4.95
CA ASP A 104 -11.09 -12.84 -4.19
C ASP A 104 -9.73 -12.88 -4.92
N ARG A 105 -9.57 -13.76 -5.92
CA ARG A 105 -8.37 -13.86 -6.78
C ARG A 105 -8.44 -12.99 -8.03
N VAL A 106 -9.60 -12.46 -8.38
CA VAL A 106 -9.67 -11.53 -9.51
C VAL A 106 -8.88 -10.30 -9.08
N PRO A 107 -7.77 -9.94 -9.76
CA PRO A 107 -7.15 -8.65 -9.53
C PRO A 107 -8.24 -7.62 -9.85
N GLY A 108 -8.82 -7.02 -8.82
CA GLY A 108 -9.78 -5.95 -9.04
C GLY A 108 -9.07 -4.80 -9.75
N SER A 109 -9.81 -3.96 -10.45
CA SER A 109 -9.28 -2.70 -10.99
C SER A 109 -9.23 -1.59 -9.95
N GLY A 110 -9.75 -1.85 -8.74
CA GLY A 110 -9.89 -0.88 -7.68
C GLY A 110 -8.56 -0.42 -7.09
N LEU A 111 -8.42 0.90 -7.00
CA LEU A 111 -7.47 1.60 -6.13
C LEU A 111 -8.24 2.08 -4.90
N THR A 112 -7.78 1.72 -3.71
CA THR A 112 -8.39 2.19 -2.45
C THR A 112 -7.37 2.98 -1.64
N PHE A 113 -7.85 4.04 -1.01
CA PHE A 113 -7.05 4.96 -0.24
C PHE A 113 -7.68 5.15 1.14
N GLY A 114 -6.87 5.08 2.19
CA GLY A 114 -7.31 5.28 3.57
C GLY A 114 -6.33 6.15 4.36
N ILE A 115 -6.87 7.14 5.06
CA ILE A 115 -6.18 7.90 6.11
C ILE A 115 -6.90 7.57 7.41
N ALA A 116 -6.15 7.27 8.47
CA ALA A 116 -6.72 7.06 9.80
C ALA A 116 -5.98 7.88 10.87
N GLY A 117 -6.70 8.18 11.95
CA GLY A 117 -6.17 8.95 13.09
C GLY A 117 -5.90 10.41 12.74
N SER A 118 -4.80 10.95 13.25
CA SER A 118 -4.39 12.36 13.06
C SER A 118 -3.51 12.58 11.83
N ALA A 119 -3.49 11.64 10.89
CA ALA A 119 -2.72 11.77 9.66
C ALA A 119 -3.33 12.83 8.74
N GLU A 120 -2.48 13.68 8.17
CA GLU A 120 -2.84 14.57 7.07
C GLU A 120 -2.06 14.19 5.83
N ALA A 121 -2.70 14.21 4.66
CA ALA A 121 -2.02 14.03 3.39
C ALA A 121 -2.64 14.93 2.31
N LYS A 122 -1.81 15.45 1.40
CA LYS A 122 -2.17 16.52 0.44
C LYS A 122 -1.68 16.19 -0.98
N ASN A 123 -2.32 16.82 -1.97
CA ASN A 123 -1.99 16.69 -3.41
C ASN A 123 -1.88 15.23 -3.90
N PHE A 124 -2.93 14.45 -3.68
CA PHE A 124 -3.02 13.09 -4.22
C PHE A 124 -3.07 13.09 -5.73
N LYS A 125 -2.23 12.27 -6.35
CA LYS A 125 -2.21 12.10 -7.80
C LYS A 125 -2.16 10.61 -8.13
N VAL A 126 -3.02 10.18 -9.04
CA VAL A 126 -3.08 8.81 -9.54
C VAL A 126 -2.70 8.83 -11.01
N TYR A 127 -1.78 7.97 -11.39
CA TYR A 127 -1.30 7.83 -12.76
C TYR A 127 -1.38 6.37 -13.18
N GLU A 128 -1.88 6.13 -14.38
CA GLU A 128 -1.62 4.87 -15.07
C GLU A 128 -0.21 4.94 -15.69
N VAL A 129 0.57 3.87 -15.56
CA VAL A 129 1.96 3.83 -16.03
C VAL A 129 2.14 2.58 -16.87
N GLY A 130 2.33 2.77 -18.18
CA GLY A 130 2.54 1.72 -19.18
C GLY A 130 1.27 0.94 -19.53
N VAL A 131 0.86 0.99 -20.79
CA VAL A 131 -0.12 0.07 -21.40
C VAL A 131 0.64 -0.90 -22.31
#